data_AF-A0A1V2LY55-F1
#
_entry.id   AF-A0A1V2LY55-F1
#
_cell.length_a   1.000
_cell.length_b   1.000
_cell.length_c   1.000
_cell.angle_alpha   90.00
_cell.angle_beta   90.00
_cell.angle_gamma   90.00
#
_symmetry.space_group_name_H-M   'P 1'
#
loop_
_entity.id
_entity.type
_entity.pdbx_description
1 polymer ?
#
loop_
_entity_poly.entity_id
_entity_poly.type
_entity_poly.pdbx_seq_one_letter_code
_entity_poly.pdbx_strand_id
1 'polypeptide(L)'
;MKINIFNVTGILSPSNEQMHISYSFYIKDITNLRFSFDYNPKQLNNEQEAKAIITKCLNKYTEISQEEIEDSWEQYLPIKNLLTISVDDPYMFRGAAHRQPSNNVICIEEQKATEGFVKGKIVDGYWKITISTHAIVTESCVYKLEVWTESCDE
;
A
#
# COMPACT_ATOMS: atom_id res chain seq x y z
N MET A 1 17.35 -20.34 -3.05
CA MET A 1 18.26 -19.28 -3.53
C MET A 1 17.41 -18.07 -3.82
N LYS A 2 17.77 -16.89 -3.28
CA LYS A 2 17.00 -15.65 -3.50
C LYS A 2 17.29 -15.06 -4.88
N ILE A 3 16.29 -14.94 -5.75
CA ILE A 3 16.41 -14.30 -7.07
C ILE A 3 15.54 -13.06 -7.08
N ASN A 4 16.13 -11.88 -7.30
CA ASN A 4 15.37 -10.65 -7.45
C ASN A 4 14.72 -10.60 -8.83
N ILE A 5 13.40 -10.40 -8.87
CA ILE A 5 12.58 -10.33 -10.09
C ILE A 5 12.34 -8.88 -10.50
N PHE A 6 11.98 -8.04 -9.53
CA PHE A 6 11.57 -6.67 -9.78
C PHE A 6 11.93 -5.76 -8.60
N ASN A 7 12.35 -4.54 -8.88
CA ASN A 7 12.61 -3.53 -7.86
C ASN A 7 12.32 -2.14 -8.43
N VAL A 8 11.52 -1.36 -7.72
CA VAL A 8 11.22 0.02 -8.08
C VAL A 8 11.08 0.88 -6.84
N THR A 9 11.50 2.14 -6.98
CA THR A 9 11.24 3.21 -6.03
C THR A 9 10.53 4.34 -6.78
N GLY A 10 9.48 4.89 -6.18
CA GLY A 10 8.76 6.02 -6.75
C GLY A 10 8.46 7.09 -5.71
N ILE A 11 8.14 8.28 -6.19
CA ILE A 11 7.79 9.44 -5.36
C ILE A 11 6.38 9.86 -5.75
N LEU A 12 5.54 10.05 -4.74
CA LEU A 12 4.16 10.51 -4.87
C LEU A 12 4.02 11.86 -4.20
N SER A 13 3.09 12.66 -4.70
CA SER A 13 2.66 13.93 -4.11
C SER A 13 1.13 13.92 -4.00
N PRO A 14 0.51 14.93 -3.36
CA PRO A 14 -0.95 15.03 -3.30
C PRO A 14 -1.64 15.01 -4.68
N SER A 15 -0.95 15.40 -5.75
CA SER A 15 -1.47 15.28 -7.13
C SER A 15 -1.66 13.84 -7.61
N ASN A 16 -1.09 12.86 -6.89
CA ASN A 16 -1.23 11.44 -7.15
C ASN A 16 -2.30 10.76 -6.29
N GLU A 17 -3.14 11.52 -5.57
CA GLU A 17 -4.28 10.96 -4.86
C GLU A 17 -5.27 10.28 -5.84
N GLN A 18 -5.86 9.16 -5.42
CA GLN A 18 -6.79 8.32 -6.19
C GLN A 18 -6.23 7.75 -7.50
N MET A 19 -4.92 7.51 -7.57
CA MET A 19 -4.27 6.87 -8.73
C MET A 19 -4.01 5.37 -8.51
N HIS A 20 -3.82 4.67 -9.63
CA HIS A 20 -3.38 3.28 -9.67
C HIS A 20 -2.10 3.17 -10.49
N ILE A 21 -1.04 2.64 -9.88
CA ILE A 21 0.26 2.43 -10.52
C ILE A 21 0.49 0.92 -10.63
N SER A 22 0.52 0.40 -11.85
CA SER A 22 0.69 -1.03 -12.11
C SER A 22 2.09 -1.34 -12.63
N TYR A 23 2.69 -2.38 -12.06
CA TYR A 23 3.94 -2.96 -12.51
C TYR A 23 3.70 -4.39 -12.96
N SER A 24 4.15 -4.72 -14.17
CA SER A 24 4.05 -6.05 -14.74
C SER A 24 5.43 -6.65 -14.95
N PHE A 25 5.58 -7.93 -14.58
CA PHE A 25 6.82 -8.67 -14.74
C PHE A 25 6.51 -10.13 -15.10
N TYR A 26 7.39 -10.74 -15.88
CA TYR A 26 7.22 -12.12 -16.31
C TYR A 26 7.87 -13.09 -15.31
N ILE A 27 7.14 -14.13 -14.94
CA ILE A 27 7.59 -15.21 -14.08
C ILE A 27 7.71 -16.49 -14.90
N LYS A 28 8.77 -17.26 -14.66
CA LYS A 28 8.96 -18.59 -15.23
C LYS A 28 9.66 -19.53 -14.26
N ASP A 29 9.16 -20.75 -14.15
CA ASP A 29 9.83 -21.86 -13.43
C ASP A 29 10.12 -21.56 -11.95
N ILE A 30 9.21 -20.85 -11.26
CA ILE A 30 9.32 -20.57 -9.81
C ILE A 30 8.13 -21.18 -9.05
N THR A 31 8.34 -21.55 -7.79
CA THR A 31 7.28 -22.10 -6.93
C THR A 31 6.80 -21.13 -5.87
N ASN A 32 7.59 -20.09 -5.59
CA ASN A 32 7.41 -19.20 -4.45
C ASN A 32 7.62 -17.75 -4.87
N LEU A 33 6.71 -16.86 -4.45
CA LEU A 33 6.79 -15.44 -4.74
C LEU A 33 6.73 -14.65 -3.43
N ARG A 34 7.75 -13.84 -3.17
CA ARG A 34 7.78 -12.87 -2.09
C ARG A 34 7.87 -11.47 -2.65
N PHE A 35 7.28 -10.53 -1.93
CA PHE A 35 7.46 -9.12 -2.23
C PHE A 35 7.39 -8.28 -0.97
N SER A 36 8.10 -7.17 -0.96
CA SER A 36 7.99 -6.14 0.05
C SER A 36 7.40 -4.89 -0.55
N PHE A 37 6.52 -4.25 0.20
CA PHE A 37 6.03 -2.93 -0.12
C PHE A 37 6.12 -2.04 1.11
N ASP A 38 6.81 -0.92 0.95
CA ASP A 38 6.88 0.08 2.00
C ASP A 38 6.77 1.49 1.41
N TYR A 39 6.37 2.44 2.25
CA TYR A 39 6.28 3.84 1.88
C TYR A 39 6.44 4.75 3.09
N ASN A 40 7.04 5.92 2.88
CA ASN A 40 7.33 6.88 3.94
C ASN A 40 7.23 8.32 3.39
N PRO A 41 6.74 9.30 4.18
CA PRO A 41 6.18 9.18 5.52
C PRO A 41 4.84 8.44 5.55
N LYS A 42 4.54 7.76 6.67
CA LYS A 42 3.20 7.18 6.92
C LYS A 42 2.22 8.23 7.45
N GLN A 43 2.72 9.22 8.18
CA GLN A 43 1.93 10.21 8.93
C GLN A 43 2.28 11.62 8.49
N LEU A 44 1.28 12.51 8.50
CA LEU A 44 1.49 13.94 8.40
C LEU A 44 1.80 14.48 9.80
N ASN A 45 3.02 14.97 9.99
CA ASN A 45 3.46 15.52 11.27
C ASN A 45 3.22 17.03 11.41
N ASN A 46 2.87 17.73 10.33
CA ASN A 46 2.52 19.15 10.39
C ASN A 46 1.10 19.29 10.95
N GLU A 47 1.03 19.73 12.20
CA GLU A 47 -0.23 19.88 12.94
C GLU A 47 -1.18 20.90 12.29
N GLN A 48 -0.65 22.00 11.76
CA GLN A 48 -1.47 23.04 11.12
C GLN A 48 -2.11 22.51 9.82
N GLU A 49 -1.33 21.78 9.01
CA GLU A 49 -1.86 21.11 7.81
C GLU A 49 -2.86 20.02 8.18
N ALA A 50 -2.58 19.24 9.22
CA ALA A 50 -3.48 18.20 9.69
C ALA A 50 -4.81 18.80 10.15
N LYS A 51 -4.78 19.84 10.99
CA LYS A 51 -5.98 20.58 11.40
C LYS A 51 -6.77 21.10 10.21
N ALA A 52 -6.10 21.72 9.24
CA ALA A 52 -6.76 22.22 8.03
C ALA A 52 -7.48 21.10 7.25
N ILE A 53 -6.85 19.92 7.10
CA ILE A 53 -7.47 18.76 6.45
C ILE A 53 -8.67 18.25 7.26
N ILE A 54 -8.52 18.09 8.58
CA ILE A 54 -9.57 17.60 9.47
C ILE A 54 -10.77 18.54 9.46
N THR A 55 -10.55 19.84 9.69
CA THR A 55 -11.59 20.87 9.65
C THR A 55 -12.31 20.87 8.30
N LYS A 56 -11.57 20.78 7.18
CA LYS A 56 -12.17 20.70 5.84
C LYS A 56 -13.05 19.45 5.68
N CYS A 57 -12.61 18.30 6.17
CA CYS A 57 -13.38 17.05 6.11
C CYS A 57 -14.63 17.09 6.99
N LEU A 58 -14.52 17.58 8.23
CA LEU A 58 -15.66 17.72 9.14
C LEU A 58 -16.71 18.66 8.56
N ASN A 59 -16.31 19.86 8.13
CA ASN A 59 -17.19 20.81 7.46
C ASN A 59 -17.90 20.23 6.21
N LYS A 60 -17.28 19.25 5.55
CA LYS A 60 -17.84 18.63 4.33
C LYS A 60 -18.80 17.48 4.64
N TYR A 61 -18.51 16.69 5.66
CA TYR A 61 -19.17 15.39 5.88
C TYR A 61 -20.01 15.32 7.15
N THR A 62 -20.01 16.37 7.98
CA THR A 62 -20.80 16.45 9.22
C THR A 62 -21.47 17.82 9.33
N GLU A 63 -22.37 17.97 10.31
CA GLU A 63 -23.09 19.24 10.60
C GLU A 63 -22.61 19.90 11.90
N ILE A 64 -21.42 19.54 12.39
CA ILE A 64 -20.86 20.08 13.63
C ILE A 64 -20.43 21.54 13.45
N SER A 65 -20.55 22.33 14.51
CA SER A 65 -20.21 23.75 14.47
C SER A 65 -18.70 23.99 14.44
N GLN A 66 -18.26 25.20 14.07
CA GLN A 66 -16.82 25.55 14.11
C GLN A 66 -16.24 25.47 15.53
N GLU A 67 -17.03 25.83 16.55
CA GLU A 67 -16.62 25.73 17.96
C GLU A 67 -16.39 24.27 18.35
N GLU A 68 -17.30 23.38 17.97
CA GLU A 68 -17.14 21.94 18.21
C GLU A 68 -15.96 21.32 17.45
N ILE A 69 -15.63 21.81 16.25
CA ILE A 69 -14.43 21.38 15.52
C ILE A 69 -13.18 21.82 16.27
N GLU A 70 -13.13 23.08 16.69
CA GLU A 70 -11.97 23.64 17.40
C GLU A 70 -11.68 22.86 18.69
N ASP A 71 -12.72 22.44 19.40
CA ASP A 71 -12.60 21.68 20.65
C ASP A 71 -12.24 20.20 20.46
N SER A 72 -12.37 19.65 19.25
CA SER A 72 -12.36 18.19 19.08
C SER A 72 -11.55 17.67 17.89
N TRP A 73 -10.97 18.53 17.05
CA TRP A 73 -10.27 18.09 15.83
C TRP A 73 -9.08 17.16 16.11
N GLU A 74 -8.40 17.31 17.24
CA GLU A 74 -7.23 16.51 17.64
C GLU A 74 -7.54 15.02 17.77
N GLN A 75 -8.81 14.67 18.05
CA GLN A 75 -9.25 13.26 18.17
C GLN A 75 -9.11 12.48 16.85
N TYR A 76 -8.97 13.18 15.72
CA TYR A 76 -8.81 12.59 14.39
C TYR A 76 -7.34 12.42 13.97
N LEU A 77 -6.39 12.75 14.85
CA LEU A 77 -4.97 12.51 14.64
C LEU A 77 -4.57 11.04 14.93
N PRO A 78 -3.49 10.53 14.32
CA PRO A 78 -2.72 11.17 13.24
C PRO A 78 -3.36 10.95 11.86
N ILE A 79 -3.24 11.94 10.97
CA ILE A 79 -3.59 11.77 9.55
C ILE A 79 -2.48 11.00 8.84
N LYS A 80 -2.85 10.05 8.00
CA LYS A 80 -1.93 9.12 7.36
C LYS A 80 -2.04 9.11 5.84
N ASN A 81 -0.91 8.89 5.18
CA ASN A 81 -0.90 8.40 3.80
C ASN A 81 -1.48 6.98 3.76
N LEU A 82 -2.36 6.72 2.79
CA LEU A 82 -3.06 5.46 2.64
C LEU A 82 -2.77 4.87 1.26
N LEU A 83 -1.85 3.90 1.21
CA LEU A 83 -1.54 3.14 0.00
C LEU A 83 -1.91 1.67 0.23
N THR A 84 -2.50 1.04 -0.77
CA THR A 84 -2.76 -0.40 -0.77
C THR A 84 -2.14 -1.05 -1.99
N ILE A 85 -1.88 -2.35 -1.90
CA ILE A 85 -1.42 -3.12 -3.04
C ILE A 85 -2.37 -4.25 -3.35
N SER A 86 -2.50 -4.55 -4.64
CA SER A 86 -3.12 -5.78 -5.14
C SER A 86 -2.15 -6.55 -6.02
N VAL A 87 -2.36 -7.86 -6.10
CA VAL A 87 -1.61 -8.77 -6.96
C VAL A 87 -2.57 -9.53 -7.85
N ASP A 88 -2.26 -9.59 -9.14
CA ASP A 88 -2.92 -10.44 -10.12
C ASP A 88 -1.88 -11.38 -10.70
N ASP A 89 -2.25 -12.65 -10.86
CA ASP A 89 -1.52 -13.59 -11.73
C ASP A 89 -2.16 -13.58 -13.14
N PRO A 90 -1.62 -14.34 -14.11
CA PRO A 90 -2.15 -14.40 -15.47
C PRO A 90 -3.63 -14.80 -15.59
N TYR A 91 -4.20 -15.48 -14.58
CA TYR A 91 -5.52 -16.07 -14.65
C TYR A 91 -6.50 -15.49 -13.63
N MET A 92 -6.02 -14.98 -12.49
CA MET A 92 -6.87 -14.53 -11.40
C MET A 92 -6.24 -13.46 -10.51
N PHE A 93 -7.12 -12.77 -9.79
CA PHE A 93 -6.77 -11.92 -8.67
C PHE A 93 -6.21 -12.75 -7.50
N ARG A 94 -5.02 -12.39 -7.01
CA ARG A 94 -4.30 -13.08 -5.93
C ARG A 94 -4.40 -12.39 -4.60
N GLY A 95 -5.09 -11.27 -4.50
CA GLY A 95 -5.38 -10.61 -3.24
C GLY A 95 -4.95 -9.15 -3.19
N ALA A 96 -5.33 -8.50 -2.10
CA ALA A 96 -4.95 -7.13 -1.81
C ALA A 96 -4.80 -6.94 -0.30
N ALA A 97 -3.90 -6.03 0.08
CA ALA A 97 -3.71 -5.68 1.48
C ALA A 97 -3.34 -4.21 1.66
N HIS A 98 -3.81 -3.67 2.76
CA HIS A 98 -3.28 -2.46 3.39
C HIS A 98 -2.36 -2.88 4.53
N ARG A 99 -1.11 -2.41 4.57
CA ARG A 99 -0.17 -2.75 5.65
C ARG A 99 0.52 -1.51 6.20
N GLN A 100 0.34 -1.25 7.51
CA GLN A 100 0.89 -0.05 8.16
C GLN A 100 2.15 -0.28 9.02
N PRO A 101 2.32 -1.36 9.83
CA PRO A 101 3.52 -1.42 10.67
C PRO A 101 4.28 -2.75 10.84
N SER A 102 3.68 -3.94 10.67
CA SER A 102 4.25 -5.14 11.32
C SER A 102 4.93 -6.17 10.41
N ASN A 103 4.64 -6.21 9.11
CA ASN A 103 5.35 -7.08 8.17
C ASN A 103 5.12 -6.63 6.72
N ASN A 104 6.09 -5.89 6.18
CA ASN A 104 6.07 -5.40 4.81
C ASN A 104 6.28 -6.52 3.79
N VAL A 105 6.78 -7.68 4.24
CA VAL A 105 6.98 -8.86 3.41
C VAL A 105 5.68 -9.64 3.27
N ILE A 106 5.30 -9.88 2.03
CA ILE A 106 4.18 -10.72 1.64
C ILE A 106 4.72 -11.95 0.94
N CYS A 107 4.05 -13.04 1.20
CA CYS A 107 4.31 -14.37 0.67
C CYS A 107 3.09 -14.84 -0.11
N ILE A 108 3.33 -15.43 -1.28
CA ILE A 108 2.36 -16.24 -2.01
C ILE A 108 3.06 -17.51 -2.48
N GLU A 109 2.52 -18.65 -2.07
CA GLU A 109 2.96 -20.00 -2.42
C GLU A 109 1.75 -20.93 -2.59
N GLU A 110 2.00 -22.18 -2.99
CA GLU A 110 0.94 -23.16 -3.22
C GLU A 110 0.13 -23.46 -1.95
N GLN A 111 0.81 -23.67 -0.82
CA GLN A 111 0.16 -24.09 0.43
C GLN A 111 -0.03 -22.95 1.44
N LYS A 112 0.65 -21.82 1.23
CA LYS A 112 0.68 -20.69 2.17
C LYS A 112 0.58 -19.37 1.42
N ALA A 113 -0.12 -18.42 1.99
CA ALA A 113 -0.07 -17.03 1.58
C ALA A 113 -0.24 -16.15 2.82
N THR A 114 0.29 -14.93 2.77
CA THR A 114 0.02 -13.99 3.84
C THR A 114 -1.43 -13.51 3.79
N GLU A 115 -2.01 -13.17 4.95
CA GLU A 115 -3.37 -12.65 5.03
C GLU A 115 -3.62 -11.49 4.06
N GLY A 116 -4.80 -11.51 3.43
CA GLY A 116 -5.18 -10.65 2.30
C GLY A 116 -4.85 -11.25 0.93
N PHE A 117 -4.09 -12.36 0.86
CA PHE A 117 -3.69 -13.02 -0.38
C PHE A 117 -4.15 -14.47 -0.48
N VAL A 118 -4.28 -14.93 -1.73
CA VAL A 118 -4.77 -16.26 -2.08
C VAL A 118 -3.57 -17.16 -2.41
N LYS A 119 -3.42 -18.20 -1.59
CA LYS A 119 -2.47 -19.29 -1.85
C LYS A 119 -2.87 -20.08 -3.10
N GLY A 120 -1.89 -20.69 -3.74
CA GLY A 120 -2.09 -21.47 -4.97
C GLY A 120 -0.82 -21.52 -5.79
N LYS A 121 -0.76 -22.49 -6.71
CA LYS A 121 0.41 -22.70 -7.56
C LYS A 121 0.87 -21.38 -8.18
N ILE A 122 2.19 -21.15 -8.17
CA ILE A 122 2.77 -20.04 -8.93
C ILE A 122 2.82 -20.46 -10.40
N VAL A 123 2.08 -19.73 -11.21
CA VAL A 123 1.94 -20.00 -12.64
C VAL A 123 2.90 -19.12 -13.43
N ASP A 124 3.42 -19.69 -14.52
CA ASP A 124 4.21 -18.94 -15.48
C ASP A 124 3.34 -17.90 -16.19
N GLY A 125 3.93 -16.74 -16.48
CA GLY A 125 3.25 -15.66 -17.21
C GLY A 125 3.51 -14.29 -16.62
N TYR A 126 2.75 -13.30 -17.10
CA TYR A 126 2.81 -11.94 -16.59
C TYR A 126 2.00 -11.82 -15.31
N TRP A 127 2.71 -11.49 -14.24
CA TRP A 127 2.12 -11.07 -12.99
C TRP A 127 2.05 -9.55 -12.93
N LYS A 128 1.08 -9.03 -12.17
CA LYS A 128 0.87 -7.60 -12.01
C LYS A 128 0.72 -7.25 -10.54
N ILE A 129 1.45 -6.24 -10.09
CA ILE A 129 1.26 -5.62 -8.79
C ILE A 129 0.74 -4.20 -9.03
N THR A 130 -0.38 -3.84 -8.40
CA THR A 130 -0.96 -2.50 -8.50
C THR A 130 -0.93 -1.80 -7.15
N ILE A 131 -0.29 -0.65 -7.10
CA ILE A 131 -0.32 0.27 -5.96
C ILE A 131 -1.49 1.22 -6.16
N SER A 132 -2.39 1.30 -5.19
CA SER A 132 -3.52 2.24 -5.19
C SER A 132 -3.28 3.30 -4.11
N THR A 133 -3.33 4.57 -4.50
CA THR A 133 -3.01 5.73 -3.66
C THR A 133 -4.30 6.38 -3.15
N HIS A 134 -4.91 5.83 -2.10
CA HIS A 134 -6.20 6.34 -1.62
C HIS A 134 -6.11 7.72 -0.98
N ALA A 135 -5.00 8.01 -0.28
CA ALA A 135 -4.73 9.33 0.29
C ALA A 135 -3.23 9.61 0.30
N ILE A 136 -2.84 10.79 -0.19
CA ILE A 136 -1.48 11.34 -0.09
C ILE A 136 -1.58 12.71 0.56
N VAL A 137 -1.38 12.74 1.88
CA VAL A 137 -1.57 13.90 2.76
C VAL A 137 -0.27 14.61 3.10
N THR A 138 0.87 14.06 2.66
CA THR A 138 2.19 14.70 2.80
C THR A 138 2.66 15.22 1.45
N GLU A 139 3.48 16.28 1.48
CA GLU A 139 4.00 16.92 0.26
C GLU A 139 4.75 15.95 -0.65
N SER A 140 5.47 15.00 -0.05
CA SER A 140 6.15 13.90 -0.73
C SER A 140 5.94 12.59 0.04
N CYS A 141 5.71 11.49 -0.67
CA CYS A 141 5.64 10.14 -0.15
C CYS A 141 6.42 9.19 -1.07
N VAL A 142 7.51 8.64 -0.56
CA VAL A 142 8.37 7.71 -1.29
C VAL A 142 7.91 6.28 -1.02
N TYR A 143 7.69 5.49 -2.06
CA TYR A 143 7.43 4.05 -1.93
C TYR A 143 8.55 3.21 -2.53
N LYS A 144 8.69 1.99 -2.02
CA LYS A 144 9.59 0.96 -2.52
C LYS A 144 8.81 -0.34 -2.68
N LEU A 145 8.94 -0.98 -3.85
CA LEU A 145 8.39 -2.29 -4.15
C LEU A 145 9.52 -3.20 -4.61
N GLU A 146 9.69 -4.33 -3.94
CA GLU A 146 10.68 -5.35 -4.31
C GLU A 146 9.97 -6.69 -4.43
N VAL A 147 10.35 -7.48 -5.44
CA VAL A 147 9.80 -8.82 -5.70
C VAL A 147 10.95 -9.79 -5.89
N TRP A 148 10.89 -10.95 -5.23
CA TRP A 148 11.93 -11.97 -5.31
C TRP A 148 11.36 -13.38 -5.11
N THR A 149 12.16 -14.38 -5.47
CA THR A 149 11.89 -15.78 -5.18
C THR A 149 12.54 -16.17 -3.86
N GLU A 150 11.79 -16.73 -2.92
CA GLU A 150 12.31 -17.32 -1.66
C GLU A 150 11.16 -18.07 -0.97
N SER A 151 11.49 -19.12 -0.21
CA SER A 151 10.47 -19.84 0.58
C SER A 151 9.82 -18.94 1.62
N CYS A 152 8.55 -19.19 1.90
CA CYS A 152 7.79 -18.52 2.95
C CYS A 152 7.97 -19.13 4.34
N ASP A 153 8.90 -20.07 4.48
CA ASP A 153 9.40 -20.54 5.76
C ASP A 153 10.12 -19.39 6.50
N GLU A 154 10.04 -19.41 7.84
CA GLU A 154 10.55 -18.35 8.73
C GLU A 154 12.08 -18.20 8.68
#